data_AF-A0A930WIU2-F1
#
_entry.id   AF-A0A930WIU2-F1
#
_cell.length_a   1.000
_cell.length_b   1.000
_cell.length_c   1.000
_cell.angle_alpha   90.00
_cell.angle_beta   90.00
_cell.angle_gamma   90.00
#
_symmetry.space_group_name_H-M   'P 1'
#
loop_
_entity.id
_entity.type
_entity.pdbx_description
1 polymer ?
#
loop_
_entity_poly.entity_id
_entity_poly.type
_entity_poly.pdbx_seq_one_letter_code
_entity_poly.pdbx_strand_id
1 'polypeptide(L)'
;MVEKFKEKFKALIEDYKVTRNENEDFVWWYVQRVMPYNFRYVIAVVLVLCIAAIYFNIKYALTTVLVLWIIAVVITIAEKVYRKRKH
;
A
#
# COMPACT_ATOMS: atom_id res chain seq x y z
N MET A 1 20.16 11.14 -8.49
CA MET A 1 18.94 10.35 -8.19
C MET A 1 18.20 10.86 -6.95
N VAL A 2 18.91 11.14 -5.86
CA VAL A 2 18.30 11.64 -4.60
C VAL A 2 17.64 13.02 -4.76
N GLU A 3 18.25 13.95 -5.49
CA GLU A 3 17.68 15.28 -5.71
C GLU A 3 16.35 15.25 -6.48
N LYS A 4 16.30 14.53 -7.61
CA LYS A 4 15.05 14.31 -8.36
C LYS A 4 13.95 13.66 -7.50
N PHE A 5 14.33 12.80 -6.57
CA PHE A 5 13.37 12.21 -5.62
C PHE A 5 12.85 13.27 -4.63
N LYS A 6 13.75 14.07 -4.04
CA LYS A 6 13.38 15.16 -3.13
C LYS A 6 12.44 16.18 -3.79
N GLU A 7 12.69 16.53 -5.05
CA GLU A 7 11.83 17.44 -5.81
C GLU A 7 10.43 16.85 -6.02
N LYS A 8 10.34 15.60 -6.48
CA LYS A 8 9.04 14.91 -6.63
C LYS A 8 8.30 14.79 -5.31
N PHE A 9 9.00 14.47 -4.23
CA PHE A 9 8.39 14.36 -2.92
C PHE A 9 7.90 15.72 -2.40
N LYS A 10 8.66 16.78 -2.62
CA LYS A 10 8.25 18.15 -2.26
C LYS A 10 6.99 18.56 -3.01
N ALA A 11 6.93 18.31 -4.32
CA ALA A 11 5.72 18.56 -5.12
C ALA A 11 4.50 17.77 -4.59
N LEU A 12 4.72 16.50 -4.20
CA LEU A 12 3.67 15.67 -3.61
C LEU A 12 3.14 16.22 -2.27
N ILE A 13 4.03 16.76 -1.43
CA ILE A 13 3.67 17.33 -0.14
C ILE A 13 2.95 18.67 -0.31
N GLU A 14 3.35 19.48 -1.28
CA GLU A 14 2.64 20.72 -1.63
C GLU A 14 1.22 20.41 -2.14
N ASP A 15 1.09 19.43 -3.04
CA ASP A 15 -0.21 18.98 -3.54
C ASP A 15 -1.10 18.42 -2.42
N TYR A 16 -0.53 17.62 -1.51
CA TYR A 16 -1.23 17.13 -0.32
C TYR A 16 -1.73 18.28 0.57
N LYS A 17 -0.91 19.29 0.85
CA LYS A 17 -1.30 20.41 1.72
C LYS A 17 -2.51 21.18 1.18
N VAL A 18 -2.64 21.25 -0.15
CA VAL A 18 -3.72 21.98 -0.83
C VAL A 18 -4.98 21.13 -0.99
N THR A 19 -4.82 19.85 -1.30
CA THR A 19 -5.94 18.98 -1.72
C THR A 19 -6.44 18.01 -0.65
N ARG A 20 -5.78 17.94 0.51
CA ARG A 20 -6.24 17.12 1.64
C ARG A 20 -7.53 17.65 2.23
N ASN A 21 -8.36 16.74 2.71
CA ASN A 21 -9.44 17.10 3.63
C ASN A 21 -8.88 17.36 5.04
N GLU A 22 -9.64 18.06 5.88
CA GLU A 22 -9.19 18.53 7.21
C GLU A 22 -8.61 17.42 8.11
N ASN A 23 -9.17 16.21 8.03
CA ASN A 23 -8.77 15.05 8.83
C ASN A 23 -8.13 13.92 8.01
N GLU A 24 -7.73 14.18 6.76
CA GLU A 24 -7.14 13.16 5.90
C GLU A 24 -5.63 13.06 6.08
N ASP A 25 -5.14 11.88 6.45
CA ASP A 25 -3.71 11.60 6.55
C ASP A 25 -3.04 11.54 5.17
N PHE A 26 -1.76 11.92 5.12
CA PHE A 26 -0.95 11.86 3.89
C PHE A 26 -0.93 10.47 3.25
N VAL A 27 -0.85 9.42 4.07
CA VAL A 27 -0.86 8.03 3.58
C VAL A 27 -2.18 7.70 2.90
N TRP A 28 -3.30 8.10 3.51
CA TRP A 28 -4.63 7.85 2.94
C TRP A 28 -4.84 8.66 1.65
N TRP A 29 -4.48 9.94 1.67
CA TRP A 29 -4.49 10.82 0.51
C TRP A 29 -3.67 10.23 -0.66
N TYR A 30 -2.45 9.75 -0.37
CA TYR A 30 -1.55 9.16 -1.34
C TYR A 30 -2.14 7.89 -1.97
N VAL A 31 -2.69 7.00 -1.14
CA VAL A 31 -3.35 5.77 -1.60
C VAL A 31 -4.53 6.10 -2.54
N GLN A 32 -5.34 7.10 -2.18
CA GLN A 32 -6.55 7.45 -2.92
C GLN A 32 -6.32 8.27 -4.18
N ARG A 33 -5.20 9.01 -4.30
CA ARG A 33 -5.00 9.94 -5.42
C ARG A 33 -3.78 9.62 -6.30
N VAL A 34 -2.71 9.07 -5.72
CA VAL A 34 -1.44 8.86 -6.43
C VAL A 34 -1.21 7.40 -6.77
N MET A 35 -1.66 6.49 -5.90
CA MET A 35 -1.38 5.06 -6.06
C MET A 35 -2.23 4.41 -7.16
N PRO A 36 -1.66 3.50 -7.99
CA PRO A 36 -2.40 2.78 -9.02
C PRO A 36 -3.59 2.00 -8.46
N TYR A 37 -4.67 1.94 -9.22
CA TYR A 37 -5.95 1.34 -8.79
C TYR A 37 -5.80 -0.10 -8.27
N ASN A 38 -5.00 -0.93 -8.95
CA ASN A 38 -4.74 -2.32 -8.54
C ASN A 38 -4.12 -2.43 -7.13
N PHE A 39 -3.28 -1.45 -6.75
CA PHE A 39 -2.59 -1.47 -5.47
C PHE A 39 -3.50 -1.05 -4.30
N ARG A 40 -4.53 -0.24 -4.58
CA ARG A 40 -5.56 0.13 -3.59
C ARG A 40 -6.33 -1.08 -3.09
N TYR A 41 -6.67 -2.01 -4.00
CA TYR A 41 -7.34 -3.26 -3.62
C TYR A 41 -6.45 -4.16 -2.77
N VAL A 42 -5.15 -4.22 -3.09
CA VAL A 42 -4.21 -4.99 -2.26
C VAL A 42 -4.19 -4.43 -0.83
N ILE A 43 -4.09 -3.11 -0.66
CA ILE A 43 -4.13 -2.48 0.66
C ILE A 43 -5.46 -2.74 1.38
N ALA A 44 -6.58 -2.61 0.68
CA ALA A 44 -7.90 -2.87 1.24
C ALA A 44 -8.04 -4.33 1.73
N VAL A 45 -7.59 -5.30 0.92
CA VAL A 45 -7.59 -6.73 1.29
C VAL A 45 -6.71 -6.96 2.51
N VAL A 46 -5.51 -6.37 2.57
CA VAL A 46 -4.62 -6.49 3.73
C VAL A 46 -5.25 -5.93 4.99
N LEU A 47 -5.88 -4.76 4.93
CA LEU A 47 -6.55 -4.15 6.08
C LEU A 47 -7.69 -5.02 6.61
N VAL A 48 -8.53 -5.56 5.72
CA VAL A 48 -9.62 -6.49 6.09
C VAL A 48 -9.06 -7.74 6.78
N LEU A 49 -7.99 -8.32 6.23
CA LEU A 49 -7.35 -9.50 6.82
C LEU A 49 -6.70 -9.19 8.17
N CYS A 50 -6.10 -8.01 8.35
CA CYS A 50 -5.58 -7.58 9.65
C CYS A 50 -6.69 -7.40 10.69
N ILE A 51 -7.81 -6.75 10.34
CA ILE A 51 -8.96 -6.59 11.23
C ILE A 51 -9.53 -7.97 11.61
N ALA A 52 -9.67 -8.87 10.63
CA ALA A 52 -10.09 -10.24 10.88
C ALA A 52 -9.11 -10.96 11.83
N ALA A 53 -7.80 -10.87 11.60
CA ALA A 53 -6.79 -11.50 12.45
C ALA A 53 -6.84 -10.99 13.90
N ILE A 54 -7.07 -9.69 14.11
CA ILE A 54 -7.24 -9.10 15.44
C ILE A 54 -8.53 -9.61 16.10
N TYR A 55 -9.63 -9.64 15.36
CA TYR A 55 -10.94 -10.10 15.85
C TYR A 55 -10.94 -11.59 16.24
N PHE A 56 -10.23 -12.43 15.48
CA PHE A 56 -10.13 -13.87 15.72
C PHE A 56 -9.05 -14.29 16.75
N ASN A 57 -8.42 -13.33 17.42
CA ASN A 57 -7.53 -13.41 18.60
C ASN A 57 -6.88 -14.80 18.94
N ILE A 58 -5.56 -14.91 18.77
CA ILE A 58 -4.60 -15.96 19.22
C ILE A 58 -4.78 -17.40 18.69
N LYS A 59 -5.98 -17.88 18.32
CA LYS A 59 -6.14 -19.27 17.80
C LYS A 59 -5.67 -19.47 16.35
N TYR A 60 -5.47 -18.39 15.61
CA TYR A 60 -5.29 -18.44 14.16
C TYR A 60 -3.95 -17.86 13.70
N ALA A 61 -2.90 -17.97 14.51
CA ALA A 61 -1.54 -17.65 14.10
C ALA A 61 -1.19 -18.26 12.73
N LEU A 62 -1.68 -19.48 12.48
CA LEU A 62 -1.52 -20.15 11.19
C LEU A 62 -2.20 -19.39 10.04
N THR A 63 -3.42 -18.86 10.24
CA THR A 63 -4.14 -18.07 9.25
C THR A 63 -3.46 -16.73 9.01
N THR A 64 -2.93 -16.09 10.06
CA THR A 64 -2.14 -14.85 9.91
C THR A 64 -0.86 -15.10 9.12
N VAL A 65 -0.17 -16.20 9.38
CA VAL A 65 1.01 -16.64 8.60
C VAL A 65 0.61 -16.94 7.15
N LEU A 66 -0.52 -17.60 6.92
CA LEU A 66 -1.02 -17.90 5.58
C LEU A 66 -1.33 -16.61 4.80
N VAL A 67 -1.95 -15.63 5.46
CA VAL A 67 -2.24 -14.31 4.89
C VAL A 67 -0.95 -13.58 4.53
N LEU A 68 0.02 -13.53 5.44
CA LEU A 68 1.32 -12.91 5.17
C LEU A 68 2.06 -13.61 4.02
N TRP A 69 1.94 -14.94 3.93
CA TRP A 69 2.49 -15.71 2.81
C TRP A 69 1.82 -15.36 1.48
N ILE A 70 0.49 -15.26 1.44
CA ILE A 70 -0.25 -14.84 0.24
C ILE A 70 0.18 -13.43 -0.19
N ILE A 71 0.33 -12.49 0.75
CA ILE A 71 0.81 -11.13 0.47
C ILE A 71 2.21 -11.18 -0.15
N ALA A 72 3.13 -11.96 0.43
CA ALA A 72 4.49 -12.12 -0.08
C ALA A 72 4.52 -12.71 -1.50
N VAL A 73 3.67 -13.70 -1.78
CA VAL A 73 3.51 -14.28 -3.12
C VAL A 73 3.00 -13.23 -4.12
N VAL A 74 1.96 -12.47 -3.75
CA VAL A 74 1.41 -11.41 -4.60
C VAL A 74 2.45 -10.33 -4.91
N ILE A 75 3.22 -9.90 -3.92
CA ILE A 75 4.31 -8.92 -4.11
C ILE A 75 5.37 -9.48 -5.08
N THR A 76 5.79 -10.72 -4.90
CA THR A 76 6.79 -11.37 -5.76
C THR A 76 6.33 -11.45 -7.22
N ILE A 77 5.05 -11.79 -7.44
CA ILE A 77 4.44 -11.80 -8.77
C ILE A 77 4.37 -10.38 -9.35
N ALA A 78 3.90 -9.42 -8.57
CA ALA A 78 3.83 -8.02 -8.99
C ALA A 78 5.20 -7.48 -9.38
N GLU A 79 6.24 -7.76 -8.59
CA GLU A 79 7.62 -7.37 -8.85
C GLU A 79 8.17 -8.05 -10.11
N LYS A 80 7.87 -9.34 -10.32
CA LYS A 80 8.26 -10.07 -11.54
C LYS A 80 7.59 -9.49 -12.79
N VAL A 81 6.29 -9.15 -12.71
CA VAL A 81 5.55 -8.49 -13.79
C VAL A 81 6.09 -7.07 -14.04
N TYR A 82 6.45 -6.34 -12.99
CA TYR A 82 7.02 -5.00 -13.10
C TYR A 82 8.42 -5.03 -13.73
N ARG A 83 9.28 -5.99 -13.34
CA ARG A 83 10.59 -6.21 -13.97
C ARG A 83 10.47 -6.57 -15.45
N LYS A 84 9.50 -7.42 -15.82
CA LYS A 84 9.23 -7.78 -17.22
C LYS A 84 8.72 -6.62 -18.09
N ARG A 85 8.08 -5.60 -17.51
CA ARG A 85 7.60 -4.42 -18.25
C ARG A 85 8.65 -3.31 -18.40
N LYS A 86 9.79 -3.43 -17.72
CA LYS A 86 10.88 -2.44 -17.75
C LYS A 86 12.00 -2.82 -18.73
N HIS A 87 11.95 -4.05 -19.25
CA HIS A 87 12.70 -4.53 -20.42
C HIS A 87 11.77 -4.60 -21.62
#